data_AF-A0A3M1FG49-F1
#
_entry.id   AF-A0A3M1FG49-F1
#
_cell.length_a   1.000
_cell.length_b   1.000
_cell.length_c   1.000
_cell.angle_alpha   90.00
_cell.angle_beta   90.00
_cell.angle_gamma   90.00
#
_symmetry.space_group_name_H-M   'P 1'
#
loop_
_entity.id
_entity.type
_entity.pdbx_description
1 polymer ?
#
loop_
_entity_poly.entity_id
_entity_poly.type
_entity_poly.pdbx_seq_one_letter_code
_entity_poly.pdbx_strand_id
1 'polypeptide(L)'
;ETAWLEHPGDKVVDCWENEPTIRSDLLQAALLATPHIAGHSVDAKLRGGVMATNALRRFLALPPLDDTIVADCLPPAPAPLQAPPNLSGEALAAWAVQQAYDFRQDDAQLRQSTLDATHRHFETYRRHYPLRREWSALHLTGLQQNKDRTLLKALGFSTD
;
A
#
# COMPACT_ATOMS: atom_id res chain seq x y z
N GLU A 1 12.93 1.99 -19.17
CA GLU A 1 12.09 3.22 -19.01
C GLU A 1 11.72 3.92 -20.32
N THR A 2 12.56 3.91 -21.37
CA THR A 2 12.24 4.58 -22.66
C THR A 2 10.90 4.14 -23.28
N ALA A 3 10.60 2.84 -23.29
CA ALA A 3 9.32 2.34 -23.79
C ALA A 3 8.11 2.86 -22.99
N TRP A 4 8.27 3.14 -21.70
CA TRP A 4 7.20 3.71 -20.87
C TRP A 4 6.92 5.17 -21.23
N LEU A 5 7.96 5.92 -21.61
CA LEU A 5 7.82 7.31 -22.07
C LEU A 5 7.13 7.41 -23.42
N GLU A 6 7.41 6.47 -24.33
CA GLU A 6 6.81 6.40 -25.67
C GLU A 6 5.35 5.94 -25.63
N HIS A 7 4.94 5.26 -24.56
CA HIS A 7 3.57 4.79 -24.42
C HIS A 7 2.59 5.96 -24.20
N PRO A 8 1.44 6.01 -24.91
CA PRO A 8 0.51 7.15 -24.83
C PRO A 8 -0.33 7.18 -23.54
N GLY A 9 -0.47 6.06 -22.85
CA GLY A 9 -1.27 5.96 -21.62
C GLY A 9 -0.64 6.63 -20.40
N ASP A 10 -1.43 6.75 -19.33
CA ASP A 10 -0.97 7.20 -18.02
C ASP A 10 0.07 6.25 -17.44
N LYS A 11 1.04 6.80 -16.70
CA LYS A 11 2.13 6.04 -16.09
C LYS A 11 2.00 6.10 -14.57
N VAL A 12 1.95 4.93 -13.96
CA VAL A 12 2.01 4.75 -12.51
C VAL A 12 3.29 3.97 -12.22
N VAL A 13 4.25 4.62 -11.56
CA VAL A 13 5.62 4.12 -11.43
C VAL A 13 5.98 4.01 -9.95
N ASP A 14 6.22 2.80 -9.47
CA ASP A 14 6.77 2.57 -8.13
C ASP A 14 8.24 2.12 -8.18
N CYS A 15 8.61 1.30 -9.17
CA CYS A 15 9.99 0.81 -9.34
C CYS A 15 10.69 1.55 -10.50
N TRP A 16 11.98 1.84 -10.31
CA TRP A 16 12.78 2.61 -11.27
C TRP A 16 14.04 1.84 -11.65
N GLU A 17 14.60 2.07 -12.84
CA GLU A 17 15.77 1.31 -13.33
C GLU A 17 17.05 1.62 -12.54
N ASN A 18 17.23 2.88 -12.13
CA ASN A 18 18.46 3.38 -11.52
C ASN A 18 18.25 3.92 -10.10
N GLU A 19 17.48 3.24 -9.26
CA GLU A 19 17.23 3.68 -7.87
C GLU A 19 18.54 3.89 -7.08
N PRO A 20 18.65 4.98 -6.28
CA PRO A 20 17.68 6.05 -6.06
C PRO A 20 17.75 7.22 -7.07
N THR A 21 18.67 7.15 -8.04
CA THR A 21 18.87 8.13 -9.10
C THR A 21 17.85 7.93 -10.22
N ILE A 22 16.59 8.24 -9.91
CA ILE A 22 15.47 8.07 -10.85
C ILE A 22 15.53 9.03 -12.04
N ARG A 23 15.05 8.58 -13.20
CA ARG A 23 15.07 9.33 -14.45
C ARG A 23 14.03 10.45 -14.43
N SER A 24 14.47 11.69 -14.67
CA SER A 24 13.64 12.88 -14.46
C SER A 24 12.49 13.04 -15.47
N ASP A 25 12.69 12.66 -16.73
CA ASP A 25 11.66 12.70 -17.76
C ASP A 25 10.52 11.71 -17.46
N LEU A 26 10.84 10.51 -16.95
CA LEU A 26 9.84 9.54 -16.52
C LEU A 26 9.09 10.03 -15.27
N LEU A 27 9.80 10.60 -14.29
CA LEU A 27 9.16 11.22 -13.13
C LEU A 27 8.19 12.33 -13.56
N GLN A 28 8.56 13.18 -14.51
CA GLN A 28 7.70 14.24 -15.03
C GLN A 28 6.49 13.71 -15.81
N ALA A 29 6.67 12.63 -16.58
CA ALA A 29 5.59 12.02 -17.35
C ALA A 29 4.65 11.13 -16.52
N ALA A 30 5.06 10.75 -15.30
CA ALA A 30 4.28 9.90 -14.43
C ALA A 30 3.05 10.62 -13.86
N LEU A 31 1.88 10.02 -14.06
CA LEU A 31 0.63 10.43 -13.39
C LEU A 31 0.76 10.21 -11.87
N LEU A 32 1.41 9.11 -11.48
CA LEU A 32 1.72 8.79 -10.10
C LEU A 32 3.10 8.14 -10.04
N ALA A 33 3.92 8.59 -9.10
CA ALA A 33 5.29 8.15 -8.92
C ALA A 33 5.59 7.94 -7.44
N THR A 34 6.10 6.78 -7.03
CA THR A 34 6.44 6.49 -5.63
C THR A 34 7.84 5.90 -5.52
N PRO A 35 8.53 6.05 -4.37
CA PRO A 35 9.91 5.60 -4.21
C PRO A 35 9.99 4.12 -3.82
N HIS A 36 9.44 3.23 -4.63
CA HIS A 36 9.51 1.78 -4.43
C HIS A 36 9.01 1.35 -3.04
N ILE A 37 7.76 1.70 -2.76
CA ILE A 37 7.07 1.50 -1.48
C ILE A 37 5.70 0.82 -1.61
N ALA A 38 5.30 0.34 -2.79
CA ALA A 38 3.97 -0.23 -2.98
C ALA A 38 3.66 -1.36 -1.97
N GLY A 39 4.66 -2.17 -1.62
CA GLY A 39 4.58 -3.26 -0.64
C GLY A 39 4.97 -2.90 0.81
N HIS A 40 5.15 -1.63 1.17
CA HIS A 40 5.70 -1.22 2.48
C HIS A 40 4.70 -1.24 3.66
N SER A 41 3.60 -2.00 3.61
CA SER A 41 2.70 -2.13 4.75
C SER A 41 3.42 -2.79 5.96
N VAL A 42 3.03 -2.40 7.17
CA VAL A 42 3.55 -3.05 8.39
C VAL A 42 3.10 -4.51 8.45
N ASP A 43 1.87 -4.78 8.00
CA ASP A 43 1.31 -6.13 7.87
C ASP A 43 2.19 -7.02 6.98
N ALA A 44 2.61 -6.56 5.79
CA ALA A 44 3.47 -7.34 4.89
C ALA A 44 4.87 -7.59 5.48
N LYS A 45 5.47 -6.59 6.13
CA LYS A 45 6.79 -6.74 6.79
C LYS A 45 6.75 -7.81 7.88
N LEU A 46 5.71 -7.79 8.72
CA LEU A 46 5.53 -8.79 9.78
C LEU A 46 5.24 -10.18 9.21
N ARG A 47 4.32 -10.30 8.25
CA ARG A 47 4.01 -11.59 7.60
C ARG A 47 5.24 -12.19 6.92
N GLY A 48 6.04 -11.38 6.22
CA GLY A 48 7.29 -11.84 5.62
C GLY A 48 8.27 -12.42 6.65
N GLY A 49 8.39 -11.77 7.81
CA GLY A 49 9.18 -12.28 8.94
C GLY A 49 8.66 -13.61 9.50
N VAL A 50 7.34 -13.75 9.67
CA VAL A 50 6.71 -15.00 10.12
C VAL A 50 6.91 -16.11 9.09
N MET A 51 6.73 -15.83 7.80
CA MET A 51 6.93 -16.79 6.72
C MET A 51 8.38 -17.30 6.67
N ALA A 52 9.37 -16.40 6.73
CA ALA A 52 10.78 -16.77 6.76
C ALA A 52 11.12 -17.60 8.01
N THR A 53 10.57 -17.21 9.16
CA THR A 53 10.75 -17.95 10.41
C THR A 53 10.13 -19.34 10.34
N ASN A 54 8.92 -19.47 9.80
CA ASN A 54 8.27 -20.77 9.61
C ASN A 54 9.02 -21.66 8.62
N ALA A 55 9.61 -21.10 7.56
CA ALA A 55 10.47 -21.85 6.65
C ALA A 55 11.71 -22.41 7.37
N LEU A 56 12.36 -21.60 8.21
CA LEU A 56 13.50 -22.03 9.03
C LEU A 56 13.09 -23.08 10.07
N ARG A 57 11.97 -22.88 10.78
CA ARG A 57 11.45 -23.85 11.76
C ARG A 57 11.16 -25.20 11.11
N ARG A 58 10.57 -25.19 9.92
CA ARG A 58 10.36 -26.41 9.12
C ARG A 58 11.67 -27.11 8.79
N PHE A 59 12.70 -26.38 8.36
CA PHE A 59 14.03 -26.95 8.07
C PHE A 59 14.65 -27.60 9.32
N LEU A 60 14.44 -27.00 10.49
CA LEU A 60 14.94 -27.49 11.78
C LEU A 60 14.01 -28.51 12.46
N ALA A 61 12.94 -28.95 11.80
CA ALA A 61 11.91 -29.83 12.38
C ALA A 61 11.29 -29.30 13.70
N LEU A 62 11.16 -27.98 13.83
CA LEU A 62 10.45 -27.31 14.92
C LEU A 62 8.98 -27.06 14.53
N PRO A 63 8.05 -26.96 15.51
CA PRO A 63 6.67 -26.55 15.25
C PRO A 63 6.60 -25.20 14.51
N PRO A 64 5.55 -24.89 13.73
CA PRO A 64 5.38 -23.56 13.14
C PRO A 64 5.00 -22.52 14.21
N LEU A 65 5.22 -21.24 13.91
CA LEU A 65 4.61 -20.13 14.64
C LEU A 65 3.13 -20.08 14.27
N ASP A 66 2.31 -19.67 15.23
CA ASP A 66 0.89 -19.39 14.99
C ASP A 66 0.76 -18.07 14.21
N ASP A 67 -0.21 -18.01 13.29
CA ASP A 67 -0.53 -16.82 12.51
C ASP A 67 -1.07 -15.68 13.38
N THR A 68 -1.58 -15.99 14.58
CA THR A 68 -2.00 -15.00 15.60
C THR A 68 -0.87 -14.04 16.00
N ILE A 69 0.40 -14.47 15.92
CA ILE A 69 1.56 -13.63 16.24
C ILE A 69 1.60 -12.36 15.39
N VAL A 70 1.14 -12.43 14.13
CA VAL A 70 1.10 -11.24 13.28
C VAL A 70 0.11 -10.23 13.86
N ALA A 71 -1.10 -10.68 14.24
CA ALA A 71 -2.13 -9.81 14.82
C ALA A 71 -1.66 -9.18 16.13
N ASP A 72 -0.97 -9.94 16.98
CA ASP A 72 -0.47 -9.48 18.28
C ASP A 72 0.66 -8.44 18.16
N CYS A 73 1.44 -8.47 17.09
CA CYS A 73 2.53 -7.52 16.83
C CYS A 73 2.07 -6.27 16.07
N LEU A 74 0.87 -6.29 15.50
CA LEU A 74 0.37 -5.16 14.72
C LEU A 74 -0.06 -4.01 15.63
N PRO A 75 0.10 -2.76 15.18
CA PRO A 75 -0.50 -1.63 15.87
C PRO A 75 -2.03 -1.79 15.90
N PRO A 76 -2.73 -1.11 16.82
CA PRO A 76 -4.19 -1.14 16.86
C PRO A 76 -4.81 -0.81 15.50
N ALA A 77 -5.89 -1.50 15.17
CA ALA A 77 -6.68 -1.17 13.98
C ALA A 77 -7.25 0.25 14.11
N PRO A 78 -7.38 1.00 12.99
CA PRO A 78 -8.13 2.25 12.99
C PRO A 78 -9.56 2.06 13.51
N ALA A 79 -10.16 3.13 14.02
CA ALA A 79 -11.57 3.11 14.38
C ALA A 79 -12.45 2.73 13.16
N PRO A 80 -13.57 2.01 13.37
CA PRO A 80 -14.53 1.75 12.31
C PRO A 80 -14.94 3.02 11.57
N LEU A 81 -15.06 2.93 10.25
CA LEU A 81 -15.42 4.04 9.39
C LEU A 81 -16.78 3.80 8.74
N GLN A 82 -17.69 4.74 8.92
CA GLN A 82 -19.02 4.67 8.33
C GLN A 82 -18.96 5.03 6.84
N ALA A 83 -19.49 4.15 6.00
CA ALA A 83 -19.62 4.37 4.57
C ALA A 83 -20.62 5.52 4.28
N PRO A 84 -20.33 6.40 3.31
CA PRO A 84 -21.29 7.42 2.89
C PRO A 84 -22.55 6.76 2.31
N PRO A 85 -23.75 7.13 2.77
CA PRO A 85 -24.99 6.44 2.38
C PRO A 85 -25.37 6.63 0.91
N ASN A 86 -24.76 7.62 0.24
CA ASN A 86 -24.99 7.95 -1.16
C ASN A 86 -24.01 7.27 -2.13
N LEU A 87 -23.03 6.51 -1.63
CA LEU A 87 -22.08 5.77 -2.47
C LEU A 87 -22.47 4.28 -2.55
N SER A 88 -22.27 3.68 -3.72
CA SER A 88 -22.42 2.24 -3.94
C SER A 88 -21.49 1.77 -5.07
N GLY A 89 -21.30 0.46 -5.19
CA GLY A 89 -20.48 -0.15 -6.25
C GLY A 89 -19.06 0.42 -6.33
N GLU A 90 -18.62 0.74 -7.54
CA GLU A 90 -17.25 1.24 -7.81
C GLU A 90 -16.94 2.54 -7.08
N ALA A 91 -17.90 3.46 -6.96
CA ALA A 91 -17.69 4.74 -6.28
C ALA A 91 -17.42 4.54 -4.78
N LEU A 92 -18.12 3.58 -4.15
CA LEU A 92 -17.88 3.20 -2.77
C LEU A 92 -16.54 2.48 -2.60
N ALA A 93 -16.18 1.58 -3.51
CA ALA A 93 -14.89 0.90 -3.49
C ALA A 93 -13.72 1.90 -3.64
N ALA A 94 -13.82 2.85 -4.57
CA ALA A 94 -12.83 3.90 -4.76
C ALA A 94 -12.66 4.77 -3.51
N TRP A 95 -13.78 5.13 -2.87
CA TRP A 95 -13.75 5.83 -1.57
C TRP A 95 -13.04 4.99 -0.51
N ALA A 96 -13.41 3.72 -0.33
CA ALA A 96 -12.83 2.84 0.68
C ALA A 96 -11.31 2.67 0.51
N VAL A 97 -10.82 2.49 -0.72
CA VAL A 97 -9.38 2.40 -1.02
C VAL A 97 -8.66 3.67 -0.62
N GLN A 98 -9.22 4.85 -0.94
CA GLN A 98 -8.62 6.13 -0.56
C GLN A 98 -8.60 6.35 0.96
N GLN A 99 -9.61 5.86 1.69
CA GLN A 99 -9.60 5.95 3.16
C GLN A 99 -8.57 5.02 3.80
N ALA A 100 -8.34 3.84 3.21
CA ALA A 100 -7.33 2.91 3.73
C ALA A 100 -5.90 3.35 3.40
N TYR A 101 -5.68 3.96 2.24
CA TYR A 101 -4.37 4.41 1.80
C TYR A 101 -4.46 5.45 0.69
N ASP A 102 -3.99 6.67 0.97
CA ASP A 102 -3.91 7.75 -0.01
C ASP A 102 -2.50 7.83 -0.63
N PHE A 103 -2.32 7.08 -1.72
CA PHE A 103 -1.07 7.01 -2.49
C PHE A 103 -0.57 8.35 -3.03
N ARG A 104 -1.43 9.38 -3.11
CA ARG A 104 -1.04 10.72 -3.60
C ARG A 104 -0.11 11.42 -2.63
N GLN A 105 -0.18 11.09 -1.35
CA GLN A 105 0.75 11.61 -0.35
C GLN A 105 2.17 11.13 -0.62
N ASP A 106 2.32 9.87 -1.01
CA ASP A 106 3.63 9.27 -1.30
C ASP A 106 4.25 9.86 -2.58
N ASP A 107 3.42 10.15 -3.59
CA ASP A 107 3.87 10.89 -4.78
C ASP A 107 4.32 12.31 -4.48
N ALA A 108 3.54 13.04 -3.67
CA ALA A 108 3.93 14.36 -3.21
C ALA A 108 5.23 14.34 -2.40
N GLN A 109 5.46 13.30 -1.60
CA GLN A 109 6.72 13.12 -0.86
C GLN A 109 7.89 12.80 -1.78
N LEU A 110 7.69 12.06 -2.88
CA LEU A 110 8.76 11.85 -3.84
C LEU A 110 9.17 13.14 -4.55
N ARG A 111 8.19 13.96 -4.97
CA ARG A 111 8.40 15.14 -5.81
C ARG A 111 8.95 16.33 -5.00
N GLN A 112 10.27 16.35 -4.81
CA GLN A 112 10.96 17.44 -4.15
C GLN A 112 11.23 18.62 -5.11
N SER A 113 11.62 19.77 -4.54
CA SER A 113 11.86 21.00 -5.31
C SER A 113 12.96 20.90 -6.36
N THR A 114 13.90 19.97 -6.21
CA THR A 114 14.96 19.67 -7.20
C THR A 114 15.12 18.17 -7.40
N LEU A 115 15.70 17.78 -8.53
CA LEU A 115 15.99 16.37 -8.82
C LEU A 115 16.99 15.79 -7.81
N ASP A 116 18.05 16.53 -7.47
CA ASP A 116 19.00 16.12 -6.42
C ASP A 116 18.32 15.93 -5.06
N ALA A 117 17.38 16.81 -4.70
CA ALA A 117 16.62 16.65 -3.46
C ALA A 117 15.73 15.40 -3.53
N THR A 118 15.11 15.13 -4.69
CA THR A 118 14.30 13.93 -4.94
C THR A 118 15.14 12.67 -4.76
N HIS A 119 16.32 12.59 -5.40
CA HIS A 119 17.22 11.44 -5.28
C HIS A 119 17.70 11.20 -3.85
N ARG A 120 18.05 12.27 -3.11
CA ARG A 120 18.41 12.16 -1.69
C ARG A 120 17.23 11.72 -0.83
N HIS A 121 16.03 12.25 -1.12
CA HIS A 121 14.84 11.97 -0.34
C HIS A 121 14.30 10.57 -0.58
N PHE A 122 14.52 9.97 -1.76
CA PHE A 122 14.05 8.63 -2.13
C PHE A 122 14.32 7.58 -1.05
N GLU A 123 15.59 7.39 -0.67
CA GLU A 123 15.97 6.42 0.36
C GLU A 123 15.58 6.87 1.77
N THR A 124 15.66 8.16 2.06
CA THR A 124 15.23 8.69 3.37
C THR A 124 13.76 8.38 3.63
N TYR A 125 12.91 8.60 2.63
CA TYR A 125 11.49 8.35 2.72
C TYR A 125 11.18 6.86 2.84
N ARG A 126 11.85 5.98 2.08
CA ARG A 126 11.70 4.52 2.21
C ARG A 126 12.02 4.02 3.62
N ARG A 127 13.10 4.53 4.21
CA ARG A 127 13.57 4.14 5.55
C ARG A 127 12.66 4.64 6.66
N HIS A 128 12.09 5.83 6.50
CA HIS A 128 11.20 6.46 7.48
C HIS A 128 9.74 6.46 7.00
N TYR A 129 9.37 5.47 6.18
CA TYR A 129 8.05 5.40 5.56
C TYR A 129 6.98 5.35 6.65
N PRO A 130 5.92 6.17 6.55
CA PRO A 130 4.87 6.21 7.57
C PRO A 130 4.24 4.84 7.78
N LEU A 131 3.66 4.67 8.97
CA LEU A 131 2.91 3.48 9.31
C LEU A 131 1.70 3.37 8.36
N ARG A 132 1.74 2.35 7.49
CA ARG A 132 0.67 2.01 6.57
C ARG A 132 0.14 0.61 6.90
N ARG A 133 -1.18 0.51 7.02
CA ARG A 133 -1.91 -0.75 7.21
C ARG A 133 -2.50 -1.24 5.90
N GLU A 134 -2.78 -2.53 5.82
CA GLU A 134 -3.57 -3.11 4.72
C GLU A 134 -5.07 -2.87 4.88
N TRP A 135 -5.83 -3.04 3.78
CA TRP A 135 -7.27 -2.76 3.74
C TRP A 135 -8.08 -3.57 4.76
N SER A 136 -7.62 -4.77 5.12
CA SER A 136 -8.25 -5.62 6.12
C SER A 136 -8.26 -5.01 7.53
N ALA A 137 -7.38 -4.04 7.80
CA ALA A 137 -7.34 -3.33 9.07
C ALA A 137 -8.46 -2.27 9.19
N LEU A 138 -9.01 -1.78 8.07
CA LEU A 138 -10.10 -0.81 8.07
C LEU A 138 -11.45 -1.53 8.10
N HIS A 139 -12.20 -1.35 9.20
CA HIS A 139 -13.55 -1.87 9.32
C HIS A 139 -14.59 -0.85 8.81
N LEU A 140 -15.38 -1.24 7.82
CA LEU A 140 -16.39 -0.40 7.19
C LEU A 140 -17.80 -0.75 7.68
N THR A 141 -18.57 0.25 8.07
CA THR A 141 -19.94 0.09 8.59
C THR A 141 -20.96 0.89 7.79
N GLY A 142 -22.25 0.62 7.99
CA GLY A 142 -23.33 1.41 7.39
C GLY A 142 -23.56 1.11 5.90
N LEU A 143 -23.15 -0.07 5.45
CA LEU A 143 -23.35 -0.53 4.09
C LEU A 143 -24.83 -0.86 3.86
N GLN A 144 -25.46 -0.24 2.87
CA GLN A 144 -26.90 -0.38 2.64
C GLN A 144 -27.24 -1.63 1.84
N GLN A 145 -26.37 -2.06 0.93
CA GLN A 145 -26.64 -3.13 -0.03
C GLN A 145 -25.69 -4.31 0.20
N ASN A 146 -26.23 -5.53 0.12
CA ASN A 146 -25.41 -6.74 0.26
C ASN A 146 -24.35 -6.86 -0.84
N LYS A 147 -24.65 -6.39 -2.05
CA LYS A 147 -23.68 -6.38 -3.16
C LYS A 147 -22.43 -5.56 -2.83
N ASP A 148 -22.59 -4.46 -2.09
CA ASP A 148 -21.49 -3.60 -1.69
C ASP A 148 -20.63 -4.26 -0.61
N ARG A 149 -21.26 -4.95 0.36
CA ARG A 149 -20.54 -5.80 1.33
C ARG A 149 -19.71 -6.87 0.63
N THR A 150 -20.32 -7.58 -0.34
CA THR A 150 -19.64 -8.62 -1.10
C THR A 150 -18.44 -8.05 -1.88
N LEU A 151 -18.63 -6.92 -2.56
CA LEU A 151 -17.56 -6.24 -3.29
C LEU A 151 -16.40 -5.85 -2.38
N LEU A 152 -16.68 -5.19 -1.26
CA LEU A 152 -15.65 -4.72 -0.32
C LEU A 152 -14.92 -5.90 0.36
N LYS A 153 -15.63 -6.96 0.75
CA LYS A 153 -15.01 -8.19 1.26
C LYS A 153 -14.11 -8.86 0.22
N ALA A 154 -14.54 -8.90 -1.04
CA ALA A 154 -13.73 -9.46 -2.13
C ALA A 154 -12.45 -8.65 -2.39
N LEU A 155 -12.47 -7.34 -2.17
CA LEU A 155 -11.27 -6.48 -2.21
C LEU A 155 -10.36 -6.70 -0.99
N GLY A 156 -10.87 -7.27 0.11
CA GLY A 156 -10.11 -7.54 1.32
C GLY A 156 -10.39 -6.59 2.48
N PHE A 157 -11.44 -5.77 2.41
CA PHE A 157 -11.89 -4.95 3.54
C PHE A 157 -12.65 -5.78 4.58
N SER A 158 -12.60 -5.33 5.83
CA SER A 158 -13.50 -5.79 6.89
C SER A 158 -14.80 -4.99 6.84
N THR A 159 -15.96 -5.65 6.92
CA THR A 159 -17.27 -4.97 6.94
C THR A 159 -18.22 -5.59 7.95
N ASP A 160 -19.26 -4.83 8.33
CA ASP A 160 -20.47 -5.38 8.95
C ASP A 160 -21.18 -6.45 8.10
#